data_AF-A0A522BLD4-F1
#
_entry.id   AF-A0A522BLD4-F1
#
_cell.length_a   1.000
_cell.length_b   1.000
_cell.length_c   1.000
_cell.angle_alpha   90.00
_cell.angle_beta   90.00
_cell.angle_gamma   90.00
#
_symmetry.space_group_name_H-M   'P 1'
#
loop_
_entity.id
_entity.type
_entity.pdbx_description
1 polymer ?
#
loop_
_entity_poly.entity_id
_entity_poly.type
_entity_poly.pdbx_seq_one_letter_code
_entity_poly.pdbx_strand_id
1 'polypeptide(L)'
;MKRKALREHRELPNPRRPFLSGHRAEVILTILEDLSTVLSGYPRVTGMLYKVLDDTVEVVVVAPKPMTRPMQTILEGVASRLNDSIPDIKWHFRALPIPPADPSGYSTMTIALQ
;
A
#
# COMPACT_ATOMS: atom_id res chain seq x y z
N MET A 1 28.24 1.22 30.91
CA MET A 1 28.39 1.10 29.45
C MET A 1 27.03 1.33 28.80
N LYS A 2 26.88 2.43 28.04
CA LYS A 2 25.60 2.87 27.47
C LYS A 2 25.32 2.10 26.17
N ARG A 3 24.22 1.33 26.11
CA ARG A 3 23.78 0.65 24.88
C ARG A 3 23.27 1.69 23.88
N LYS A 4 23.95 1.72 22.73
CA LYS A 4 23.73 2.59 21.58
C LYS A 4 22.61 2.00 20.70
N ALA A 5 21.92 2.90 20.03
CA ALA A 5 20.73 2.75 19.21
C ALA A 5 20.67 1.51 18.29
N LEU A 6 19.47 0.92 18.18
CA LEU A 6 19.04 0.13 17.04
C LEU A 6 17.61 0.56 16.66
N ARG A 7 17.52 1.71 15.99
CA ARG A 7 16.36 2.12 15.18
C ARG A 7 16.84 2.07 13.73
N GLU A 8 16.91 0.89 13.16
CA GLU A 8 17.23 0.71 11.75
C GLU A 8 16.09 -0.09 11.11
N HIS A 9 15.72 0.32 9.89
CA HIS A 9 14.51 0.00 9.10
C HIS A 9 13.32 0.96 9.24
N ARG A 10 13.57 2.27 9.07
CA ARG A 10 12.67 3.11 8.26
C ARG A 10 13.23 3.10 6.83
N GLU A 11 12.89 2.10 6.04
CA GLU A 11 13.09 2.21 4.59
C GLU A 11 12.02 3.16 4.05
N LEU A 12 12.45 4.36 3.67
CA LEU A 12 11.66 5.30 2.86
C LEU A 12 12.05 5.13 1.39
N PRO A 13 11.22 4.47 0.57
CA PRO A 13 11.03 4.85 -0.82
C PRO A 13 9.60 5.39 -0.95
N ASN A 14 9.30 6.53 -1.56
CA ASN A 14 9.71 6.95 -2.90
C ASN A 14 9.49 8.47 -3.05
N PRO A 15 10.52 9.29 -3.34
CA PRO A 15 10.31 10.67 -3.75
C PRO A 15 10.91 10.92 -5.13
N ARG A 16 10.08 11.15 -6.15
CA ARG A 16 10.57 11.77 -7.41
C ARG A 16 10.10 13.21 -7.62
N ARG A 17 9.12 13.72 -6.83
CA ARG A 17 8.80 15.16 -6.75
C ARG A 17 8.21 15.53 -5.38
N PRO A 18 8.49 16.73 -4.84
CA PRO A 18 7.95 17.18 -3.56
C PRO A 18 6.56 17.80 -3.78
N PHE A 19 5.48 17.02 -3.69
CA PHE A 19 4.12 17.58 -3.90
C PHE A 19 3.03 17.12 -2.94
N LEU A 20 3.37 16.35 -1.89
CA LEU A 20 2.43 16.09 -0.80
C LEU A 20 2.84 16.98 0.37
N SER A 21 1.99 17.94 0.73
CA SER A 21 2.09 18.58 2.05
C SER A 21 2.15 17.49 3.12
N GLY A 22 2.96 17.68 4.17
CA GLY A 22 3.25 16.62 5.16
C GLY A 22 1.99 15.90 5.66
N HIS A 23 0.90 16.65 5.88
CA HIS A 23 -0.39 16.10 6.28
C HIS A 23 -1.01 15.13 5.26
N ARG A 24 -0.92 15.40 3.95
CA ARG A 24 -1.48 14.53 2.91
C ARG A 24 -0.71 13.22 2.80
N ALA A 25 0.61 13.27 2.94
CA ALA A 25 1.44 12.08 2.98
C ALA A 25 1.11 11.21 4.20
N GLU A 26 0.91 11.83 5.37
CA GLU A 26 0.49 11.13 6.59
C GLU A 26 -0.87 10.42 6.40
N VAL A 27 -1.87 11.10 5.85
CA VAL A 27 -3.19 10.50 5.58
C VAL A 27 -3.08 9.28 4.66
N ILE A 28 -2.30 9.38 3.57
CA ILE A 28 -2.09 8.25 2.66
C ILE A 28 -1.43 7.08 3.40
N LEU A 29 -0.39 7.35 4.19
CA LEU A 29 0.31 6.30 4.94
C LEU A 29 -0.60 5.62 5.95
N THR A 30 -1.43 6.37 6.70
CA THR A 30 -2.40 5.78 7.62
C THR A 30 -3.38 4.86 6.91
N ILE A 31 -3.91 5.27 5.75
CA ILE A 31 -4.82 4.43 4.96
C ILE A 31 -4.13 3.15 4.47
N LEU A 32 -2.88 3.25 4.04
CA LEU A 32 -2.09 2.09 3.63
C LEU A 32 -1.83 1.15 4.83
N GLU A 33 -1.59 1.70 6.03
CA GLU A 33 -1.44 0.94 7.29
C GLU A 33 -2.71 0.18 7.67
N ASP A 34 -3.85 0.86 7.63
CA ASP A 34 -5.16 0.26 7.88
C ASP A 34 -5.44 -0.86 6.87
N LEU A 35 -5.16 -0.61 5.59
CA LEU A 35 -5.33 -1.63 4.55
C LEU A 35 -4.41 -2.83 4.78
N SER A 36 -3.15 -2.62 5.15
CA SER A 36 -2.21 -3.71 5.44
C SER A 36 -2.70 -4.58 6.60
N THR A 37 -3.35 -3.98 7.60
CA THR A 37 -3.98 -4.65 8.74
C THR A 37 -5.23 -5.43 8.35
N VAL A 38 -6.04 -4.91 7.42
CA VAL A 38 -7.17 -5.69 6.87
C VAL A 38 -6.65 -6.89 6.07
N LEU A 39 -5.59 -6.67 5.27
CA LEU A 39 -5.00 -7.70 4.43
C LEU A 39 -4.31 -8.81 5.22
N SER A 40 -3.81 -8.55 6.43
CA SER A 40 -3.22 -9.59 7.29
C SER A 40 -4.22 -10.67 7.70
N GLY A 41 -5.52 -10.38 7.69
CA GLY A 41 -6.57 -11.38 7.89
C GLY A 41 -6.72 -12.39 6.75
N TYR A 42 -5.99 -12.20 5.63
CA TYR A 42 -6.05 -13.08 4.47
C TYR A 42 -4.72 -13.84 4.31
N PRO A 43 -4.63 -15.10 4.79
CA PRO A 43 -3.37 -15.84 4.91
C PRO A 43 -2.69 -16.18 3.57
N ARG A 44 -3.37 -15.94 2.44
CA ARG A 44 -2.85 -16.14 1.09
C ARG A 44 -2.37 -14.85 0.44
N VAL A 45 -2.55 -13.70 1.08
CA VAL A 45 -1.92 -12.46 0.63
C VAL A 45 -0.47 -12.49 1.06
N THR A 46 0.42 -12.24 0.11
CA THR A 46 1.87 -12.39 0.28
C THR A 46 2.62 -11.08 0.22
N GLY A 47 1.95 -9.99 -0.18
CA GLY A 47 2.56 -8.68 -0.22
C GLY A 47 1.57 -7.59 -0.61
N MET A 48 1.92 -6.37 -0.23
CA MET A 48 1.27 -5.14 -0.65
C MET A 48 2.36 -4.19 -1.14
N LEU A 49 2.19 -3.70 -2.36
CA LEU A 49 3.05 -2.71 -2.97
C LEU A 49 2.22 -1.47 -3.24
N TYR A 50 2.82 -0.30 -3.14
CA TYR A 50 2.15 0.96 -3.47
C TYR A 50 3.10 1.93 -4.16
N LYS A 51 2.54 2.87 -4.92
CA LYS A 51 3.27 4.03 -5.42
C LYS A 51 2.34 5.22 -5.43
N VAL A 52 2.93 6.40 -5.22
CA VAL A 52 2.20 7.67 -5.23
C VAL A 52 2.74 8.52 -6.38
N LEU A 53 1.84 8.93 -7.27
CA LEU A 53 2.11 9.68 -8.49
C LEU A 53 1.19 10.90 -8.50
N ASP A 54 1.72 12.06 -8.11
CA ASP A 54 0.96 13.33 -8.05
C ASP A 54 -0.33 13.22 -7.22
N ASP A 55 -1.50 13.15 -7.88
CA ASP A 55 -2.83 13.02 -7.28
C ASP A 55 -3.32 11.56 -7.23
N THR A 56 -2.49 10.59 -7.61
CA THR A 56 -2.88 9.21 -7.81
C THR A 56 -2.10 8.28 -6.89
N VAL A 57 -2.80 7.42 -6.17
CA VAL A 57 -2.21 6.35 -5.36
C VAL A 57 -2.56 5.02 -6.01
N GLU A 58 -1.54 4.27 -6.41
CA GLU A 58 -1.71 2.92 -6.93
C GLU A 58 -1.26 1.91 -5.88
N VAL A 59 -2.09 0.92 -5.61
CA VAL A 59 -1.82 -0.17 -4.67
C VAL A 59 -2.00 -1.51 -5.37
N VAL A 60 -1.01 -2.37 -5.23
CA VAL A 60 -0.99 -3.73 -5.76
C VAL A 60 -0.90 -4.71 -4.62
N VAL A 61 -1.91 -5.58 -4.50
CA VAL A 61 -1.92 -6.68 -3.55
C VAL A 61 -1.53 -7.97 -4.25
N VAL A 62 -0.55 -8.69 -3.70
CA VAL A 62 -0.06 -9.95 -4.27
C VAL A 62 -0.76 -11.12 -3.60
N ALA A 63 -1.62 -11.80 -4.34
CA ALA A 63 -2.40 -12.94 -3.87
C ALA A 63 -2.63 -13.96 -5.00
N PRO A 64 -2.48 -15.28 -4.76
CA PRO A 64 -2.51 -16.32 -5.79
C PRO A 64 -3.86 -16.43 -6.50
N LYS A 65 -3.88 -17.09 -7.68
CA LYS A 65 -5.01 -17.08 -8.62
C LYS A 65 -6.40 -17.54 -8.14
N PRO A 66 -6.64 -18.34 -7.08
CA PRO A 66 -8.01 -18.45 -6.59
C PRO A 66 -8.46 -17.24 -5.75
N MET A 67 -7.52 -16.48 -5.18
CA MET A 67 -7.78 -15.35 -4.28
C MET A 67 -7.76 -13.99 -4.96
N THR A 68 -7.14 -13.87 -6.14
CA THR A 68 -7.00 -12.60 -6.84
C THR A 68 -8.35 -11.92 -7.12
N ARG A 69 -9.36 -12.67 -7.58
CA ARG A 69 -10.69 -12.10 -7.90
C ARG A 69 -11.48 -11.67 -6.65
N PRO A 70 -11.62 -12.51 -5.60
CA PRO A 70 -12.19 -12.05 -4.32
C PRO A 70 -11.48 -10.81 -3.76
N MET A 71 -10.15 -10.79 -3.83
CA MET A 71 -9.36 -9.66 -3.36
C MET A 71 -9.63 -8.40 -4.19
N GLN A 72 -9.70 -8.53 -5.52
CA GLN A 72 -10.03 -7.42 -6.41
C GLN A 72 -11.38 -6.78 -6.04
N THR A 73 -12.41 -7.58 -5.75
CA THR A 73 -13.72 -7.07 -5.33
C THR A 73 -13.68 -6.31 -4.01
N ILE A 74 -12.92 -6.81 -3.02
CA ILE A 74 -12.73 -6.11 -1.74
C ILE A 74 -12.04 -4.76 -1.98
N LEU A 75 -10.97 -4.77 -2.76
CA LEU A 75 -10.16 -3.59 -3.06
C LEU A 75 -10.92 -2.54 -3.86
N GLU A 76 -11.78 -2.93 -4.79
CA GLU A 76 -12.67 -2.02 -5.52
C GLU A 76 -13.65 -1.31 -4.58
N GLY A 77 -14.20 -2.02 -3.60
CA GLY A 77 -15.05 -1.43 -2.57
C GLY A 77 -14.31 -0.40 -1.71
N VAL A 78 -13.05 -0.68 -1.34
CA VAL A 78 -12.19 0.27 -0.64
C VAL A 78 -11.87 1.48 -1.52
N ALA A 79 -11.51 1.26 -2.79
CA ALA A 79 -11.23 2.31 -3.76
C ALA A 79 -12.39 3.29 -3.89
N SER A 80 -13.61 2.78 -4.07
CA SER A 80 -14.82 3.59 -4.19
C SER A 80 -15.01 4.48 -2.98
N ARG A 81 -14.94 3.92 -1.76
CA ARG A 81 -15.12 4.68 -0.52
C ARG A 81 -14.05 5.76 -0.33
N LEU A 82 -12.80 5.47 -0.69
CA LEU A 82 -11.71 6.42 -0.58
C LEU A 82 -11.81 7.54 -1.62
N ASN A 83 -12.21 7.23 -2.85
CA ASN A 83 -12.46 8.24 -3.88
C ASN A 83 -13.64 9.16 -3.49
N ASP A 84 -14.65 8.65 -2.79
CA ASP A 84 -15.75 9.47 -2.28
C ASP A 84 -15.33 10.34 -1.08
N SER A 85 -14.48 9.81 -0.19
CA SER A 85 -14.06 10.48 1.04
C SER A 85 -12.90 11.47 0.84
N ILE A 86 -12.04 11.21 -0.13
CA ILE A 86 -10.85 12.00 -0.45
C ILE A 86 -10.80 12.21 -1.97
N PRO A 87 -11.73 13.01 -2.52
CA PRO A 87 -11.92 13.14 -3.98
C PRO A 87 -10.72 13.73 -4.72
N ASP A 88 -9.84 14.43 -4.00
CA ASP A 88 -8.60 14.99 -4.57
C ASP A 88 -7.51 13.93 -4.81
N ILE A 89 -7.70 12.70 -4.33
CA ILE A 89 -6.79 11.57 -4.56
C ILE A 89 -7.53 10.49 -5.35
N LYS A 90 -6.96 10.08 -6.49
CA LYS A 90 -7.42 8.93 -7.26
C LYS A 90 -6.76 7.67 -6.74
N TRP A 91 -7.58 6.74 -6.25
CA TRP A 91 -7.10 5.46 -5.74
C TRP A 91 -7.31 4.36 -6.77
N HIS A 92 -6.22 3.68 -7.13
CA HIS A 92 -6.23 2.54 -8.04
C HIS A 92 -5.71 1.29 -7.32
N PHE A 93 -6.58 0.30 -7.15
CA PHE A 93 -6.21 -0.96 -6.52
C PHE A 93 -6.25 -2.10 -7.52
N ARG A 94 -5.26 -2.99 -7.42
CA ARG A 94 -5.19 -4.21 -8.21
C ARG A 94 -4.73 -5.38 -7.37
N ALA A 95 -5.33 -6.54 -7.59
CA ALA A 95 -4.79 -7.80 -7.09
C ALA A 95 -4.05 -8.52 -8.23
N LEU A 96 -2.83 -9.00 -7.96
CA LEU A 96 -2.04 -9.78 -8.91
C LEU A 96 -1.56 -11.10 -8.27
N PRO A 97 -1.41 -12.19 -9.06
CA PRO A 97 -0.91 -13.46 -8.56
C PRO A 97 0.58 -13.46 -8.22
N ILE A 98 1.32 -12.52 -8.80
CA ILE A 98 2.75 -12.30 -8.60
C ILE A 98 2.99 -10.78 -8.57
N PRO A 99 4.07 -10.31 -7.94
CA PRO A 99 4.43 -8.89 -7.96
C PRO A 99 4.61 -8.35 -9.39
N PRO A 100 4.47 -7.03 -9.61
CA PRO A 100 4.78 -6.40 -10.90
C PRO A 100 6.21 -6.72 -11.36
N ALA A 101 6.41 -6.93 -12.66
CA ALA A 101 7.72 -7.28 -13.24
C ALA A 101 8.79 -6.20 -13.02
N ASP A 102 8.38 -4.94 -12.91
CA ASP A 102 9.25 -3.83 -12.52
C ASP A 102 8.80 -3.27 -11.16
N PRO A 103 9.33 -3.80 -10.05
CA PRO A 103 8.99 -3.33 -8.71
C PRO A 103 9.67 -2.01 -8.35
N SER A 104 10.62 -1.50 -9.15
CA SER A 104 11.45 -0.33 -8.80
C SER A 104 10.66 0.98 -8.65
N GLY A 105 9.45 1.02 -9.21
CA GLY A 105 8.50 2.13 -9.06
C GLY A 105 7.60 2.03 -7.83
N TYR A 106 7.67 0.94 -7.07
CA TYR A 106 6.80 0.66 -5.94
C TYR A 106 7.58 0.58 -4.62
N SER A 107 6.92 1.06 -3.58
CA SER A 107 7.29 0.83 -2.19
C SER A 107 6.57 -0.40 -1.68
N THR A 108 7.24 -1.18 -0.84
CA THR A 108 6.65 -2.38 -0.23
C THR A 108 6.14 -2.06 1.16
N MET A 109 5.00 -2.62 1.49
CA MET A 109 4.43 -2.57 2.83
C MET A 109 4.40 -3.96 3.44
N THR A 110 4.91 -4.08 4.66
CA THR A 110 4.93 -5.36 5.36
C THR A 110 3.52 -5.71 5.80
N ILE A 111 3.02 -6.87 5.38
CA ILE A 111 1.78 -7.45 5.91
C ILE A 111 2.20 -8.41 7.02
N ALA A 112 1.95 -8.04 8.27
CA ALA A 112 2.22 -8.91 9.40
C ALA A 112 1.15 -10.02 9.40
N LEU A 113 1.48 -11.21 8.90
CA LEU A 113 0.58 -12.36 8.96
C LEU A 113 0.30 -12.70 10.43
N GLN A 114 -0.98 -12.72 10.81
CA GLN A 114 -1.45 -13.13 12.14
C GLN A 114 -1.73 -14.63 12.19
#